data_AF-A0A076FNX0-F1
#
_entry.id   AF-A0A076FNX0-F1
#
_cell.length_a   1.000
_cell.length_b   1.000
_cell.length_c   1.000
_cell.angle_alpha   90.00
_cell.angle_beta   90.00
_cell.angle_gamma   90.00
#
_symmetry.space_group_name_H-M   'P 1'
#
loop_
_entity.id
_entity.type
_entity.pdbx_description
1 polymer ?
#
loop_
_entity_poly.entity_id
_entity_poly.type
_entity_poly.pdbx_seq_one_letter_code
_entity_poly.pdbx_strand_id
1 'polypeptide(L)'
;RMEVVEVTPSYDKTSTTLQCNICDQFKKTLVKSSTSPRLMAVTLRDGNSDFKVRFNLSTYVSPSVKPNASQPVCLGISNSNLYLACTNDSSPHLVLEEITGPLNTIKAGDPHENLLFFRRETGVANNTFESVK
;
A
#
# COMPACT_ATOMS: atom_id res chain seq x y z
N ARG A 1 -32.51 -18.42 -17.34
CA ARG A 1 -31.11 -17.98 -17.53
C ARG A 1 -30.78 -17.11 -16.32
N MET A 2 -30.02 -17.61 -15.34
CA MET A 2 -29.60 -16.77 -14.21
C MET A 2 -28.55 -15.79 -14.72
N GLU A 3 -28.79 -14.50 -14.57
CA GLU A 3 -27.76 -13.47 -14.76
C GLU A 3 -26.71 -13.67 -13.67
N VAL A 4 -25.47 -13.88 -14.09
CA VAL A 4 -24.32 -13.77 -13.18
C VAL A 4 -24.17 -12.29 -12.92
N VAL A 5 -24.62 -11.83 -11.76
CA VAL A 5 -24.31 -10.49 -11.28
C VAL A 5 -22.82 -10.47 -10.98
N GLU A 6 -22.02 -9.87 -11.85
CA GLU A 6 -20.61 -9.58 -11.54
C GLU A 6 -20.57 -8.61 -10.36
N VAL A 7 -20.20 -9.13 -9.19
CA VAL A 7 -20.02 -8.30 -8.00
C VAL A 7 -18.64 -7.65 -8.11
N THR A 8 -18.63 -6.36 -8.45
CA THR A 8 -17.42 -5.54 -8.41
C THR A 8 -16.84 -5.57 -6.98
N PRO A 9 -15.56 -5.93 -6.80
CA PRO A 9 -14.92 -5.89 -5.49
C PRO A 9 -15.07 -4.52 -4.81
N SER A 10 -15.39 -4.55 -3.51
CA SER A 10 -15.38 -3.37 -2.63
C SER A 10 -14.46 -3.66 -1.46
N TYR A 11 -13.65 -2.66 -1.10
CA TYR A 11 -12.68 -2.72 -0.02
C TYR A 11 -13.05 -1.69 1.02
N ASP A 12 -13.47 -2.16 2.20
CA ASP A 12 -13.91 -1.32 3.31
C ASP A 12 -12.82 -1.25 4.38
N LYS A 13 -12.39 -0.04 4.70
CA LYS A 13 -11.32 0.21 5.66
C LYS A 13 -11.75 -0.25 7.05
N THR A 14 -10.88 -1.01 7.70
CA THR A 14 -11.10 -1.42 9.09
C THR A 14 -10.59 -0.35 10.05
N SER A 15 -10.88 -0.52 11.34
CA SER A 15 -10.29 0.30 12.40
C SER A 15 -8.79 0.04 12.61
N THR A 16 -8.21 -0.99 11.98
CA THR A 16 -6.82 -1.38 12.19
C THR A 16 -5.89 -0.57 11.28
N THR A 17 -4.95 0.13 11.89
CA THR A 17 -3.83 0.77 11.21
C THR A 17 -2.56 0.48 11.99
N LEU A 18 -1.56 -0.10 11.33
CA LEU A 18 -0.24 -0.39 11.92
C LEU A 18 0.75 0.67 11.48
N GLN A 19 1.52 1.23 12.43
CA GLN A 19 2.68 2.05 12.08
C GLN A 19 3.91 1.17 11.88
N CYS A 20 4.61 1.33 10.75
CA CYS A 20 5.79 0.52 10.45
C CYS A 20 6.84 1.26 9.61
N ASN A 21 8.07 0.74 9.62
CA ASN A 21 9.09 1.03 8.63
C ASN A 21 9.25 -0.19 7.72
N ILE A 22 9.67 0.03 6.48
CA ILE A 22 9.90 -1.04 5.51
C ILE A 22 11.37 -1.05 5.10
N CYS A 23 11.99 -2.22 5.11
CA CYS A 23 13.27 -2.47 4.47
C CYS A 23 13.18 -3.70 3.57
N ASP A 24 14.03 -3.74 2.55
CA ASP A 24 14.19 -4.95 1.74
C ASP A 24 14.98 -6.03 2.48
N GLN A 25 15.12 -7.19 1.82
CA GLN A 25 15.88 -8.33 2.34
C GLN A 25 17.38 -8.04 2.57
N PHE A 26 17.91 -6.97 1.96
CA PHE A 26 19.29 -6.50 2.11
C PHE A 26 19.41 -5.33 3.10
N LYS A 27 18.36 -5.08 3.91
CA LYS A 27 18.29 -4.02 4.92
C LYS A 27 18.38 -2.60 4.34
N LYS A 28 18.07 -2.40 3.05
CA LYS A 28 17.88 -1.06 2.50
C LYS A 28 16.54 -0.53 2.97
N THR A 29 16.56 0.63 3.61
CA THR A 29 15.35 1.28 4.12
C THR A 29 14.79 2.23 3.08
N LEU A 30 13.46 2.40 3.07
CA LEU A 30 12.80 3.39 2.22
C LEU A 30 12.98 4.81 2.80
N VAL A 31 13.45 5.71 1.94
CA VAL A 31 13.54 7.15 2.19
C VAL A 31 12.77 7.92 1.10
N LYS A 32 12.27 9.11 1.40
CA LYS A 32 11.63 9.97 0.41
C LYS A 32 12.69 10.68 -0.43
N SER A 33 12.52 10.67 -1.76
CA SER A 33 13.36 11.47 -2.66
C SER A 33 13.11 12.96 -2.45
N SER A 34 14.18 13.76 -2.45
CA SER A 34 14.08 15.23 -2.40
C SER A 34 13.77 15.86 -3.77
N THR A 35 13.95 15.12 -4.86
CA THR A 35 13.86 15.64 -6.24
C THR A 35 12.72 15.03 -7.05
N SER A 36 12.00 14.04 -6.50
CA SER A 36 10.90 13.37 -7.20
C SER A 36 9.85 12.83 -6.23
N PRO A 37 8.59 12.62 -6.66
CA PRO A 37 7.53 12.04 -5.84
C PRO A 37 7.67 10.50 -5.74
N ARG A 38 8.87 10.03 -5.38
CA ARG A 38 9.23 8.61 -5.33
C ARG A 38 9.95 8.28 -4.03
N LEU A 39 9.94 6.99 -3.70
CA LEU A 39 10.75 6.43 -2.63
C LEU A 39 12.04 5.84 -3.20
N MET A 40 13.10 5.89 -2.39
CA MET A 40 14.38 5.27 -2.71
C MET A 40 14.71 4.23 -1.64
N ALA A 41 15.23 3.07 -2.06
CA ALA A 41 15.77 2.07 -1.15
C ALA A 41 17.28 2.31 -0.97
N VAL A 42 17.69 2.70 0.24
CA VAL A 42 19.10 3.02 0.54
C VAL A 42 19.58 2.34 1.81
N THR A 43 20.85 2.01 1.87
CA THR A 43 21.49 1.57 3.12
C THR A 43 21.80 2.82 3.94
N LEU A 44 21.06 3.03 5.04
CA LEU A 44 21.31 4.13 5.96
C LEU A 44 22.41 3.76 6.95
N ARG A 45 23.33 4.69 7.17
CA ARG A 45 24.34 4.60 8.24
C ARG A 45 23.76 5.12 9.55
N ASP A 46 24.33 4.69 10.67
CA ASP A 46 23.93 5.14 12.01
C ASP A 46 23.92 6.68 12.10
N GLY A 47 22.94 7.21 12.85
CA GLY A 47 22.66 8.64 12.95
C GLY A 47 21.72 9.22 11.89
N ASN A 48 21.37 8.46 10.85
CA ASN A 48 20.46 8.90 9.77
C ASN A 48 19.08 8.23 9.85
N SER A 49 18.65 7.81 11.05
CA SER A 49 17.37 7.13 11.25
C SER A 49 16.15 8.00 10.94
N ASP A 50 16.31 9.32 11.00
CA ASP A 50 15.20 10.26 10.80
C ASP A 50 14.78 10.36 9.33
N PHE A 51 15.63 9.91 8.40
CA PHE A 51 15.29 9.81 6.98
C PHE A 51 14.39 8.60 6.66
N LYS A 52 14.24 7.65 7.60
CA LYS A 52 13.40 6.47 7.41
C LYS A 52 11.94 6.89 7.28
N VAL A 53 11.31 6.51 6.18
CA VAL A 53 9.87 6.70 6.05
C VAL A 53 9.14 5.83 7.08
N ARG A 54 8.20 6.45 7.79
CA ARG A 54 7.21 5.77 8.62
C ARG A 54 5.91 5.69 7.83
N PHE A 55 5.33 4.50 7.78
CA PHE A 55 4.07 4.25 7.10
C PHE A 55 2.96 3.99 8.12
N ASN A 56 1.77 4.48 7.79
CA ASN A 56 0.50 4.03 8.33
C ASN A 56 -0.07 2.98 7.37
N LEU A 57 0.00 1.72 7.76
CA LEU A 57 -0.53 0.57 7.02
C LEU A 57 -1.98 0.35 7.44
N SER A 58 -2.91 0.92 6.67
CA SER A 58 -4.36 0.78 6.87
C SER A 58 -4.84 -0.53 6.26
N THR A 59 -5.60 -1.34 7.00
CA THR A 59 -6.15 -2.61 6.47
C THR A 59 -7.60 -2.46 6.01
N TYR A 60 -7.99 -3.24 5.01
CA TYR A 60 -9.34 -3.25 4.43
C TYR A 60 -9.89 -4.67 4.35
N VAL A 61 -11.20 -4.83 4.49
CA VAL A 61 -11.87 -6.11 4.24
C VAL A 61 -12.58 -6.05 2.90
N SER A 62 -12.68 -7.20 2.22
CA SER A 62 -13.44 -7.32 0.98
C SER A 62 -14.12 -8.68 0.91
N PRO A 63 -15.43 -8.75 0.62
CA PRO A 63 -16.15 -10.01 0.47
C PRO A 63 -15.58 -10.92 -0.62
N SER A 64 -14.90 -10.35 -1.63
CA SER A 64 -14.30 -11.09 -2.74
C SER A 64 -12.92 -11.69 -2.40
N VAL A 65 -12.31 -11.29 -1.28
CA VAL A 65 -10.98 -11.77 -0.88
C VAL A 65 -11.13 -12.96 0.07
N LYS A 66 -10.47 -14.07 -0.26
CA LYS A 66 -10.50 -15.28 0.58
C LYS A 66 -9.81 -14.99 1.93
N PRO A 67 -10.37 -15.43 3.08
CA PRO A 67 -9.89 -15.10 4.42
C PRO A 67 -8.40 -15.34 4.72
N ASN A 68 -7.72 -16.18 3.92
CA ASN A 68 -6.35 -16.63 4.16
C ASN A 68 -5.37 -16.33 3.00
N ALA A 69 -5.79 -15.62 1.95
CA ALA A 69 -4.99 -15.49 0.72
C ALA A 69 -4.09 -14.24 0.70
N SER A 70 -4.60 -13.11 1.20
CA SER A 70 -3.91 -11.83 1.28
C SER A 70 -4.79 -10.79 1.98
N GLN A 71 -4.19 -9.88 2.75
CA GLN A 71 -4.89 -8.78 3.42
C GLN A 71 -4.79 -7.51 2.55
N PRO A 72 -5.90 -6.93 2.05
CA PRO A 72 -5.84 -5.65 1.34
C PRO A 72 -5.41 -4.53 2.28
N VAL A 73 -4.50 -3.67 1.81
CA VAL A 73 -3.94 -2.57 2.58
C VAL A 73 -3.68 -1.33 1.72
N CYS A 74 -3.65 -0.16 2.37
CA CYS A 74 -3.03 1.05 1.82
C CYS A 74 -1.83 1.44 2.68
N LEU A 75 -0.79 1.99 2.04
CA LEU A 75 0.44 2.45 2.68
C LEU A 75 0.53 3.98 2.59
N GLY A 76 0.10 4.67 3.65
CA GLY A 76 0.23 6.13 3.76
C GLY A 76 1.51 6.52 4.49
N ILE A 77 2.19 7.59 4.09
CA ILE A 77 3.32 8.16 4.85
C ILE A 77 2.76 8.87 6.08
N SER A 78 3.20 8.46 7.28
CA SER A 78 2.73 9.03 8.55
C SER A 78 2.92 10.56 8.57
N ASN A 79 1.95 11.27 9.16
CA ASN A 79 1.93 12.74 9.26
C ASN A 79 1.91 13.46 7.89
N SER A 80 1.34 12.83 6.87
CA SER A 80 1.13 13.42 5.55
C SER A 80 -0.10 12.81 4.86
N ASN A 81 -0.47 13.39 3.73
CA ASN A 81 -1.52 12.87 2.85
C ASN A 81 -0.97 12.07 1.66
N LEU A 82 0.30 11.66 1.73
CA LEU A 82 0.97 10.94 0.65
C LEU A 82 0.78 9.43 0.82
N TYR A 83 0.35 8.76 -0.23
CA TYR A 83 0.14 7.32 -0.28
C TYR A 83 0.99 6.68 -1.38
N LEU A 84 1.44 5.45 -1.11
CA LEU A 84 2.06 4.64 -2.15
C LEU A 84 0.98 4.20 -3.15
N ALA A 85 1.24 4.39 -4.43
CA ALA A 85 0.34 4.03 -5.52
C ALA A 85 1.08 3.29 -6.64
N CYS A 86 0.38 2.43 -7.36
CA CYS A 86 0.85 1.80 -8.59
C CYS A 86 0.33 2.59 -9.81
N THR A 87 1.18 2.87 -10.80
CA THR A 87 0.73 3.50 -12.04
C THR A 87 -0.06 2.51 -12.92
N ASN A 88 -1.02 3.03 -13.68
CA ASN A 88 -1.87 2.27 -14.60
C ASN A 88 -1.29 2.23 -16.04
N ASP A 89 0.02 2.36 -16.20
CA ASP A 89 0.70 2.38 -17.49
C ASP A 89 1.17 0.98 -17.93
N SER A 90 1.67 0.88 -19.16
CA SER A 90 2.21 -0.39 -19.69
C SER A 90 3.48 -0.86 -18.98
N SER A 91 4.11 0.03 -18.20
CA SER A 91 5.28 -0.26 -17.37
C SER A 91 5.02 0.22 -15.94
N PRO A 92 4.22 -0.56 -15.17
CA PRO A 92 3.75 -0.16 -13.86
C PRO A 92 4.92 0.10 -12.92
N HIS A 93 4.85 1.21 -12.21
CA HIS A 93 5.86 1.61 -11.24
C HIS A 93 5.23 2.32 -10.05
N LEU A 94 5.97 2.32 -8.94
CA LEU A 94 5.49 2.93 -7.70
C LEU A 94 5.75 4.44 -7.69
N VAL A 95 4.74 5.19 -7.26
CA VAL A 95 4.77 6.64 -7.05
C VAL A 95 4.16 7.00 -5.70
N LEU A 96 4.37 8.24 -5.28
CA LEU A 96 3.64 8.84 -4.16
C LEU A 96 2.55 9.75 -4.70
N GLU A 97 1.30 9.48 -4.32
CA GLU A 97 0.14 10.29 -4.67
C GLU A 97 -0.38 11.04 -3.44
N GLU A 98 -0.69 12.32 -3.62
CA GLU A 98 -1.35 13.11 -2.59
C GLU A 98 -2.86 12.92 -2.66
N ILE A 99 -3.47 12.49 -1.57
CA ILE A 99 -4.89 12.16 -1.51
C ILE A 99 -5.64 13.15 -0.64
N THR A 100 -6.62 13.81 -1.24
CA THR A 100 -7.53 14.76 -0.60
C THR A 100 -8.96 14.20 -0.63
N GLY A 101 -9.18 13.08 0.06
CA GLY A 101 -10.48 12.42 0.08
C GLY A 101 -10.56 11.27 1.08
N PRO A 102 -11.78 10.80 1.41
CA PRO A 102 -11.95 9.67 2.28
C PRO A 102 -11.50 8.38 1.58
N LEU A 103 -10.73 7.56 2.30
CA LEU A 103 -10.35 6.22 1.88
C LEU A 103 -11.07 5.17 2.72
N ASN A 104 -12.33 5.43 3.10
CA ASN A 104 -13.11 4.51 3.94
C ASN A 104 -13.61 3.31 3.13
N THR A 105 -13.97 3.54 1.87
CA THR A 105 -14.39 2.50 0.92
C THR A 105 -13.73 2.79 -0.41
N ILE A 106 -13.10 1.79 -1.01
CA ILE A 106 -12.51 1.84 -2.35
C ILE A 106 -13.12 0.69 -3.14
N LYS A 107 -13.68 0.96 -4.31
CA LYS A 107 -14.26 -0.05 -5.20
C LYS A 107 -13.33 -0.33 -6.38
N ALA A 108 -13.45 -1.50 -6.98
CA ALA A 108 -12.70 -1.78 -8.19
C ALA A 108 -13.12 -0.81 -9.31
N GLY A 109 -12.15 -0.25 -10.02
CA GLY A 109 -12.34 0.83 -10.98
C GLY A 109 -12.36 2.24 -10.38
N ASP A 110 -12.37 2.41 -9.05
CA ASP A 110 -12.26 3.74 -8.44
C ASP A 110 -10.89 4.37 -8.73
N PRO A 111 -10.79 5.72 -8.77
CA PRO A 111 -9.52 6.41 -8.94
C PRO A 111 -8.47 6.06 -7.88
N HIS A 112 -8.90 5.57 -6.71
CA HIS A 112 -8.04 5.22 -5.57
C HIS A 112 -7.74 3.72 -5.47
N GLU A 113 -8.23 2.90 -6.41
CA GLU A 113 -7.92 1.46 -6.45
C GLU A 113 -6.41 1.20 -6.57
N ASN A 114 -5.69 2.09 -7.25
CA ASN A 114 -4.24 2.06 -7.41
C ASN A 114 -3.45 2.19 -6.09
N LEU A 115 -4.10 2.58 -4.99
CA LEU A 115 -3.52 2.67 -3.65
C LEU A 115 -3.56 1.34 -2.89
N LEU A 116 -4.31 0.35 -3.39
CA LEU A 116 -4.50 -0.92 -2.73
C LEU A 116 -3.43 -1.93 -3.09
N PHE A 117 -2.93 -2.61 -2.06
CA PHE A 117 -2.03 -3.73 -2.20
C PHE A 117 -2.56 -4.92 -1.40
N PHE A 118 -2.40 -6.12 -1.95
CA PHE A 118 -2.51 -7.37 -1.22
C PHE A 118 -1.21 -7.61 -0.43
N ARG A 119 -1.30 -7.46 0.89
CA ARG A 119 -0.22 -7.85 1.81
C ARG A 119 -0.29 -9.35 2.07
N ARG A 120 0.84 -10.03 1.85
CA ARG A 120 1.06 -11.41 2.30
C ARG A 120 2.24 -11.45 3.25
N GLU A 121 2.04 -12.06 4.41
CA GLU A 121 3.06 -12.24 5.42
C GLU A 121 3.58 -13.67 5.39
N THR A 122 4.90 -13.83 5.52
CA THR A 122 5.58 -15.12 5.59
C THR A 122 6.64 -15.07 6.70
N GLY A 123 6.82 -16.19 7.41
CA GLY A 123 7.73 -16.24 8.55
C GLY A 123 7.34 -15.26 9.65
N VAL A 124 8.32 -14.56 10.23
CA VAL A 124 8.10 -13.68 11.39
C VAL A 124 7.79 -12.22 11.02
N ALA A 125 8.35 -11.72 9.91
CA ALA A 125 8.21 -10.32 9.52
C ALA A 125 8.41 -10.06 8.01
N ASN A 126 8.44 -11.10 7.17
CA ASN A 126 8.62 -10.91 5.74
C ASN A 126 7.28 -10.63 5.09
N ASN A 127 7.18 -9.51 4.40
CA ASN A 127 5.96 -9.07 3.76
C ASN A 127 6.18 -8.86 2.27
N THR A 128 5.25 -9.33 1.46
CA THR A 128 5.12 -8.94 0.05
C THR A 128 3.86 -8.10 -0.12
N PHE A 129 3.94 -7.10 -0.97
CA PHE A 129 2.83 -6.22 -1.33
C PHE A 129 2.63 -6.32 -2.83
N GLU A 130 1.52 -6.91 -3.24
CA GLU A 130 1.15 -7.06 -4.64
C GLU A 130 0.06 -6.04 -4.97
N SER A 131 0.19 -5.31 -6.07
CA SER A 131 -0.84 -4.37 -6.51
C SER A 131 -2.16 -5.13 -6.73
N VAL A 132 -3.30 -4.52 -6.35
CA VAL A 132 -4.62 -5.08 -6.70
C VAL A 132 -4.90 -4.95 -8.21
N LYS A 133 -4.24 -3.99 -8.86
CA LYS A 133 -4.20 -3.76 -10.32
C LYS A 133 -3.10 -4.56 -11.00
#